data_AF-A0A4W4F1F2-F1
#
_entry.id   AF-A0A4W4F1F2-F1
#
_cell.length_a   1.000
_cell.length_b   1.000
_cell.length_c   1.000
_cell.angle_alpha   90.00
_cell.angle_beta   90.00
_cell.angle_gamma   90.00
#
_symmetry.space_group_name_H-M   'P 1'
#
loop_
_entity.id
_entity.type
_entity.pdbx_description
1 polymer ?
#
loop_
_entity_poly.entity_id
_entity_poly.type
_entity_poly.pdbx_seq_one_letter_code
_entity_poly.pdbx_strand_id
1 'polypeptide(L)'
;TGPRRTWLLSPLRQRGDVMGEALVNITVKDLNDNAPHFLHAVEHVSAVENWNTGHHIFQAKASDPDEGTNGMVVYSLQQNPRRLFHIHEKHGLITLTGPLERSSTLLLTVSVYDVNDNAPTFDQLSYEVIIPESEPVNSRFFKVEALDKDSGLNGEIVYDITDGNSNDVFGIFPDGQLYIKAELDREVQDRYDLVLVARDRAVEPLSASANVTVILDDVNDNRPLFNSTNYLFRFEEERPRGSLVGWVFAEDRDAGPNSEVRYSFETPQPNFELNAITGELTSTLQLDRESLMRQRGTAVFAFTVISSDQGLPKPLRDQAKVQVYIQDINDNAPKFSKDIYRASISESAQNMTQLLRVSASDMDESKNGLLHYHISEGNKENWFSIDSSSGQVTLVGKLDYETTSSYSLKIVAEDSGSVPLSSSCLLSINVLDENDNSPSFPKSTMTVDVLENMRIGELVASVTATDSDSGSNADITYSIVANNNHGTFSISPSTGSIFLVRKLDYETQSLYKLNITAKDNGMPPRSSSIPLVIHVRDFNDNPPVFTPVTLGQCRWCVLCSGCLGELIASAFQQHICTAGLPRHMWRFVWEQEVRGCAVSCALPSSCSECPQPPYQRLQIPPIETSDSFTDC
;
A
#
# COMPACT_ATOMS: atom_id res chain seq x y z
N THR A 1 53.45 -6.58 85.59
CA THR A 1 54.34 -7.20 84.57
C THR A 1 53.76 -8.54 84.14
N GLY A 2 52.78 -8.49 83.24
CA GLY A 2 51.96 -9.65 82.89
C GLY A 2 52.70 -10.86 82.27
N PRO A 3 52.07 -12.05 82.30
CA PRO A 3 52.67 -13.29 81.85
C PRO A 3 52.82 -13.33 80.33
N ARG A 4 54.06 -13.22 79.83
CA ARG A 4 54.39 -13.49 78.41
C ARG A 4 54.01 -14.92 78.04
N ARG A 5 52.91 -15.10 77.29
CA ARG A 5 52.55 -16.37 76.64
C ARG A 5 53.10 -16.40 75.22
N THR A 6 54.26 -17.04 75.05
CA THR A 6 54.86 -17.27 73.74
C THR A 6 54.09 -18.37 73.01
N TRP A 7 53.52 -18.05 71.85
CA TRP A 7 52.86 -19.03 70.98
C TRP A 7 53.70 -19.28 69.72
N LEU A 8 53.94 -20.55 69.41
CA LEU A 8 54.58 -20.97 68.16
C LEU A 8 53.50 -21.25 67.11
N LEU A 9 53.30 -20.29 66.20
CA LEU A 9 52.45 -20.47 65.02
C LEU A 9 53.28 -21.10 63.89
N SER A 10 52.93 -22.34 63.51
CA SER A 10 53.51 -23.03 62.36
C SER A 10 52.46 -23.18 61.25
N PRO A 11 52.72 -22.73 60.01
CA PRO A 11 51.74 -22.79 58.94
C PRO A 11 51.56 -24.22 58.41
N LEU A 12 50.30 -24.57 58.10
CA LEU A 12 49.99 -25.82 57.39
C LEU A 12 50.50 -25.74 55.94
N ARG A 13 51.09 -26.84 55.46
CA ARG A 13 51.79 -26.91 54.16
C ARG A 13 50.91 -26.52 52.97
N GLN A 14 51.36 -25.54 52.20
CA GLN A 14 51.43 -25.67 50.74
C GLN A 14 52.89 -25.56 50.27
N ARG A 15 53.16 -25.88 49.00
CA ARG A 15 54.53 -26.09 48.50
C ARG A 15 55.17 -24.79 48.03
N GLY A 16 56.32 -24.47 48.63
CA GLY A 16 57.34 -23.62 48.02
C GLY A 16 57.19 -22.14 48.30
N ASP A 17 57.64 -21.71 49.48
CA ASP A 17 58.50 -20.53 49.56
C ASP A 17 59.36 -20.54 50.84
N VAL A 18 60.24 -19.54 50.99
CA VAL A 18 61.24 -19.47 52.07
C VAL A 18 60.60 -19.40 53.47
N MET A 19 60.97 -20.32 54.37
CA MET A 19 60.53 -20.27 55.76
C MET A 19 61.39 -19.31 56.59
N GLY A 20 60.74 -18.36 57.27
CA GLY A 20 61.34 -17.52 58.30
C GLY A 20 60.51 -17.57 59.58
N GLU A 21 61.16 -17.65 60.74
CA GLU A 21 60.49 -17.67 62.04
C GLU A 21 60.12 -16.24 62.48
N ALA A 22 58.84 -15.90 62.43
CA ALA A 22 58.34 -14.61 62.87
C ALA A 22 57.99 -14.62 64.37
N LEU A 23 58.86 -14.03 65.21
CA LEU A 23 58.60 -13.83 66.63
C LEU A 23 57.59 -12.69 66.87
N VAL A 24 56.30 -13.01 66.76
CA VAL A 24 55.20 -12.07 67.04
C VAL A 24 55.03 -11.90 68.55
N ASN A 25 55.72 -10.91 69.12
CA ASN A 25 55.55 -10.49 70.52
C ASN A 25 54.23 -9.73 70.71
N ILE A 26 53.12 -10.46 70.87
CA ILE A 26 51.84 -9.86 71.28
C ILE A 26 51.93 -9.45 72.75
N THR A 27 52.20 -8.16 73.00
CA THR A 27 51.97 -7.55 74.30
C THR A 27 50.50 -7.24 74.45
N VAL A 28 49.75 -8.11 75.14
CA VAL A 28 48.46 -7.71 75.72
C VAL A 28 48.76 -6.54 76.65
N LYS A 29 48.20 -5.37 76.35
CA LYS A 29 48.18 -4.26 77.28
C LYS A 29 47.11 -4.53 78.33
N ASP A 30 47.43 -4.14 79.54
CA ASP A 30 46.46 -3.97 80.60
C ASP A 30 45.49 -2.83 80.23
N LEU A 31 44.21 -3.03 80.55
CA LEU A 31 43.14 -2.04 80.47
C LEU A 31 42.63 -1.85 81.90
N ASN A 32 42.18 -0.65 82.26
CA ASN A 32 41.70 -0.35 83.61
C ASN A 32 40.22 -0.79 83.77
N ASP A 33 39.94 -2.03 83.36
CA ASP A 33 38.59 -2.55 83.15
C ASP A 33 37.89 -3.04 84.43
N ASN A 34 38.51 -2.81 85.60
CA ASN A 34 38.01 -3.15 86.92
C ASN A 34 38.10 -1.95 87.88
N ALA A 35 36.98 -1.57 88.52
CA ALA A 35 36.99 -0.47 89.49
C ALA A 35 37.71 -0.84 90.81
N PRO A 36 38.46 0.09 91.45
CA PRO A 36 39.09 -0.13 92.75
C PRO A 36 38.05 -0.48 93.84
N HIS A 37 38.27 -1.56 94.59
CA HIS A 37 37.35 -2.01 95.63
C HIS A 37 38.02 -2.21 96.99
N PHE A 38 37.31 -1.93 98.08
CA PHE A 38 37.81 -2.18 99.43
C PHE A 38 37.81 -3.68 99.74
N LEU A 39 38.99 -4.22 100.09
CA LEU A 39 39.14 -5.62 100.54
C LEU A 39 38.35 -5.91 101.83
N HIS A 40 38.06 -4.87 102.62
CA HIS A 40 37.32 -4.96 103.87
C HIS A 40 36.45 -3.70 104.02
N ALA A 41 35.12 -3.86 104.02
CA ALA A 41 34.21 -2.79 104.45
C ALA A 41 34.24 -2.70 105.99
N VAL A 42 34.61 -1.53 106.52
CA VAL A 42 34.72 -1.28 107.97
C VAL A 42 33.91 -0.04 108.31
N GLU A 43 32.66 -0.23 108.71
CA GLU A 43 31.71 0.86 108.98
C GLU A 43 32.14 1.75 110.16
N HIS A 44 32.79 1.15 111.17
CA HIS A 44 33.20 1.82 112.39
C HIS A 44 34.62 1.42 112.83
N VAL A 45 35.47 2.42 113.07
CA VAL A 45 36.76 2.26 113.75
C VAL A 45 36.69 3.00 115.08
N SER A 46 37.01 2.31 116.18
CA SER A 46 37.08 2.93 117.52
C SER A 46 38.49 3.43 117.81
N ALA A 47 38.60 4.72 118.13
CA ALA A 47 39.83 5.36 118.61
C ALA A 47 39.69 5.76 120.08
N VAL A 48 40.79 5.78 120.83
CA VAL A 48 40.78 6.05 122.28
C VAL A 48 41.26 7.49 122.55
N GLU A 49 40.63 8.16 123.52
CA GLU A 49 40.89 9.57 123.87
C GLU A 49 42.33 9.89 124.29
N ASN A 50 43.14 8.88 124.62
CA ASN A 50 44.54 9.03 125.02
C ASN A 50 45.57 8.81 123.89
N TRP A 51 45.12 8.74 122.63
CA TRP A 51 46.01 8.60 121.48
C TRP A 51 46.68 9.93 121.09
N ASN A 52 48.01 9.90 120.95
CA ASN A 52 48.80 11.06 120.57
C ASN A 52 48.69 11.38 119.06
N THR A 53 49.01 12.61 118.68
CA THR A 53 49.21 12.98 117.26
C THR A 53 50.27 12.08 116.60
N GLY A 54 49.96 11.55 115.42
CA GLY A 54 50.73 10.53 114.71
C GLY A 54 50.30 9.09 114.99
N HIS A 55 49.35 8.83 115.89
CA HIS A 55 48.88 7.46 116.12
C HIS A 55 48.18 6.89 114.89
N HIS A 56 48.45 5.62 114.58
CA HIS A 56 47.89 4.89 113.45
C HIS A 56 46.51 4.38 113.86
N ILE A 57 45.44 4.87 113.23
CA ILE A 57 44.05 4.55 113.62
C ILE A 57 43.52 3.37 112.82
N PHE A 58 43.73 3.41 111.50
CA PHE A 58 43.24 2.42 110.55
C PHE A 58 44.15 2.42 109.32
N GLN A 59 44.20 1.31 108.59
CA GLN A 59 44.74 1.30 107.24
C GLN A 59 43.65 0.77 106.32
N ALA A 60 43.04 1.67 105.55
CA ALA A 60 42.19 1.29 104.45
C ALA A 60 43.01 0.46 103.46
N LYS A 61 42.48 -0.68 103.04
CA LYS A 61 43.05 -1.51 101.98
C LYS A 61 41.98 -1.73 100.94
N ALA A 62 42.11 -0.99 99.84
CA ALA A 62 41.50 -1.33 98.58
C ALA A 62 42.53 -1.97 97.67
N SER A 63 42.05 -2.83 96.80
CA SER A 63 42.80 -3.41 95.70
C SER A 63 42.06 -3.11 94.42
N ASP A 64 42.85 -2.86 93.41
CA ASP A 64 42.44 -2.85 92.03
C ASP A 64 43.10 -4.08 91.36
N PRO A 65 42.38 -4.85 90.52
CA PRO A 65 42.95 -5.98 89.81
C PRO A 65 44.05 -5.62 88.78
N ASP A 66 44.10 -4.38 88.30
CA ASP A 66 44.73 -4.02 87.04
C ASP A 66 46.23 -3.65 87.18
N GLU A 67 47.03 -3.82 86.11
CA GLU A 67 48.49 -3.68 86.18
C GLU A 67 49.01 -2.24 86.01
N GLY A 68 49.75 -1.77 87.03
CA GLY A 68 50.76 -0.71 86.86
C GLY A 68 50.28 0.67 87.28
N THR A 69 49.91 1.52 86.32
CA THR A 69 49.27 2.83 86.61
C THR A 69 47.78 2.71 86.83
N ASN A 70 47.16 1.74 86.17
CA ASN A 70 45.74 1.44 86.17
C ASN A 70 45.30 1.10 87.61
N GLY A 71 45.76 -0.04 88.13
CA GLY A 71 45.53 -0.43 89.52
C GLY A 71 46.28 0.38 90.61
N MET A 72 46.63 1.64 90.37
CA MET A 72 47.21 2.54 91.38
C MET A 72 46.12 3.19 92.24
N VAL A 73 45.60 2.44 93.21
CA VAL A 73 44.61 2.94 94.17
C VAL A 73 45.12 4.18 94.94
N VAL A 74 44.41 5.31 94.78
CA VAL A 74 44.63 6.55 95.55
C VAL A 74 43.54 6.72 96.61
N TYR A 75 43.95 7.01 97.84
CA TYR A 75 43.08 7.08 99.02
C TYR A 75 42.85 8.53 99.46
N SER A 76 41.58 8.93 99.66
CA SER A 76 41.20 10.26 100.16
C SER A 76 40.17 10.19 101.30
N LEU A 77 40.00 11.27 102.06
CA LEU A 77 38.96 11.37 103.11
C LEU A 77 37.79 12.20 102.59
N GLN A 78 36.61 11.60 102.39
CA GLN A 78 35.44 12.34 101.91
C GLN A 78 34.93 13.35 102.97
N GLN A 79 35.09 13.03 104.25
CA GLN A 79 34.82 13.95 105.37
C GLN A 79 35.95 13.91 106.41
N ASN A 80 36.41 15.08 106.84
CA ASN A 80 37.47 15.24 107.82
C ASN A 80 37.19 16.48 108.71
N PRO A 81 36.14 16.43 109.56
CA PRO A 81 35.76 17.57 110.39
C PRO A 81 36.91 18.01 111.29
N ARG A 82 37.13 19.33 111.36
CA ARG A 82 38.26 19.98 112.08
C ARG A 82 39.67 19.55 111.63
N ARG A 83 39.83 18.82 110.51
CA ARG A 83 41.13 18.29 110.01
C ARG A 83 41.89 17.45 111.05
N LEU A 84 41.17 16.65 111.83
CA LEU A 84 41.72 15.80 112.92
C LEU A 84 42.37 14.50 112.43
N PHE A 85 42.27 14.19 111.13
CA PHE A 85 42.82 12.99 110.52
C PHE A 85 43.63 13.32 109.26
N HIS A 86 44.63 12.49 108.95
CA HIS A 86 45.34 12.52 107.67
C HIS A 86 45.44 11.09 107.11
N ILE A 87 45.05 10.92 105.84
CA ILE A 87 45.23 9.66 105.11
C ILE A 87 46.44 9.73 104.19
N HIS A 88 47.26 8.70 104.19
CA HIS A 88 48.40 8.59 103.28
C HIS A 88 47.93 8.10 101.91
N GLU A 89 47.90 9.00 100.94
CA GLU A 89 47.28 8.86 99.60
C GLU A 89 47.63 7.56 98.86
N LYS A 90 48.83 7.01 99.03
CA LYS A 90 49.28 5.77 98.35
C LYS A 90 49.20 4.49 99.19
N HIS A 91 48.80 4.59 100.46
CA HIS A 91 48.88 3.47 101.42
C HIS A 91 47.63 3.29 102.28
N GLY A 92 46.61 4.15 102.14
CA GLY A 92 45.35 4.09 102.90
C GLY A 92 45.48 4.26 104.42
N LEU A 93 46.68 4.57 104.92
CA LEU A 93 46.97 4.70 106.34
C LEU A 93 46.40 6.01 106.89
N ILE A 94 45.50 5.91 107.87
CA ILE A 94 44.88 7.03 108.56
C ILE A 94 45.59 7.26 109.89
N THR A 95 46.09 8.47 110.08
CA THR A 95 46.79 8.93 111.28
C THR A 95 46.06 10.09 111.94
N LEU A 96 46.18 10.18 113.27
CA LEU A 96 45.57 11.25 114.07
C LEU A 96 46.42 12.53 113.99
N THR A 97 45.84 13.67 113.63
CA THR A 97 46.55 14.98 113.55
C THR A 97 46.23 15.94 114.69
N GLY A 98 45.24 15.65 115.53
CA GLY A 98 44.90 16.43 116.73
C GLY A 98 44.20 15.60 117.82
N PRO A 99 44.13 16.07 119.07
CA PRO A 99 43.52 15.33 120.17
C PRO A 99 42.01 15.08 119.97
N LEU A 100 41.53 13.95 120.48
CA LEU A 100 40.13 13.52 120.37
C LEU A 100 39.31 13.98 121.59
N GLU A 101 38.10 14.49 121.35
CA GLU A 101 37.15 14.86 122.41
C GLU A 101 36.18 13.71 122.73
N ARG A 102 35.69 13.66 123.97
CA ARG A 102 35.18 12.45 124.65
C ARG A 102 33.84 11.87 124.16
N SER A 103 33.35 12.26 122.98
CA SER A 103 32.09 11.76 122.41
C SER A 103 31.99 11.93 120.88
N SER A 104 33.07 11.68 120.12
CA SER A 104 33.06 11.75 118.66
C SER A 104 33.08 10.36 117.99
N THR A 105 31.92 9.86 117.56
CA THR A 105 31.86 8.86 116.48
C THR A 105 32.02 9.56 115.13
N LEU A 106 32.92 9.06 114.28
CA LEU A 106 33.13 9.56 112.92
C LEU A 106 32.85 8.43 111.93
N LEU A 107 31.98 8.70 110.95
CA LEU A 107 31.80 7.82 109.80
C LEU A 107 32.91 8.10 108.78
N LEU A 108 33.73 7.09 108.50
CA LEU A 108 34.78 7.15 107.49
C LEU A 108 34.21 6.68 106.14
N THR A 109 33.71 7.61 105.35
CA THR A 109 33.37 7.30 103.94
C THR A 109 34.60 7.58 103.06
N VAL A 110 35.00 6.56 102.30
CA VAL A 110 36.08 6.65 101.30
C VAL A 110 35.45 6.42 99.93
N SER A 111 35.44 7.46 99.10
CA SER A 111 34.94 7.40 97.72
C SER A 111 36.08 7.09 96.76
N VAL A 112 35.89 6.06 95.94
CA VAL A 112 36.66 5.86 94.71
C VAL A 112 36.07 6.76 93.63
N TYR A 113 36.92 7.30 92.76
CA TYR A 113 36.51 8.07 91.59
C TYR A 113 36.79 7.26 90.34
N ASP A 114 35.84 7.32 89.43
CA ASP A 114 35.85 6.68 88.11
C ASP A 114 36.80 7.43 87.16
N VAL A 115 37.38 6.71 86.20
CA VAL A 115 38.30 7.23 85.16
C VAL A 115 37.74 6.80 83.81
N ASN A 116 37.86 7.65 82.78
CA ASN A 116 37.36 7.32 81.44
C ASN A 116 38.44 6.58 80.67
N ASP A 117 38.32 5.25 80.62
CA ASP A 117 39.34 4.36 80.08
C ASP A 117 38.79 3.08 79.42
N ASN A 118 37.52 2.75 79.67
CA ASN A 118 36.75 1.94 78.75
C ASN A 118 36.16 2.85 77.66
N ALA A 119 36.03 2.32 76.45
CA ALA A 119 35.39 3.01 75.34
C ALA A 119 34.02 2.36 75.09
N PRO A 120 33.04 3.08 74.54
CA PRO A 120 31.75 2.50 74.20
C PRO A 120 31.92 1.32 73.24
N THR A 121 31.24 0.20 73.48
CA THR A 121 31.33 -1.00 72.64
C THR A 121 29.97 -1.44 72.11
N PHE A 122 29.85 -1.55 70.79
CA PHE A 122 28.71 -2.19 70.13
C PHE A 122 28.78 -3.72 70.23
N ASP A 123 27.63 -4.40 70.24
CA ASP A 123 27.58 -5.87 70.19
C ASP A 123 28.01 -6.43 68.81
N GLN A 124 27.86 -5.64 67.75
CA GLN A 124 28.19 -5.98 66.37
C GLN A 124 28.94 -4.84 65.67
N LEU A 125 29.85 -5.18 64.77
CA LEU A 125 30.60 -4.20 63.95
C LEU A 125 29.80 -3.67 62.76
N SER A 126 28.75 -4.39 62.37
CA SER A 126 27.89 -4.08 61.22
C SER A 126 26.50 -4.65 61.45
N TYR A 127 25.48 -3.83 61.26
CA TYR A 127 24.07 -4.22 61.26
C TYR A 127 23.49 -4.08 59.85
N GLU A 128 22.48 -4.88 59.52
CA GLU A 128 21.70 -4.77 58.29
C GLU A 128 20.22 -4.65 58.67
N VAL A 129 19.51 -3.69 58.07
CA VAL A 129 18.09 -3.47 58.31
C VAL A 129 17.38 -3.14 57.00
N ILE A 130 16.21 -3.75 56.82
CA ILE A 130 15.35 -3.58 55.65
C ILE A 130 14.11 -2.82 56.10
N ILE A 131 13.77 -1.73 55.40
CA ILE A 131 12.57 -0.90 55.65
C ILE A 131 11.90 -0.57 54.31
N PRO A 132 10.57 -0.58 54.20
CA PRO A 132 9.92 -0.11 52.98
C PRO A 132 10.07 1.41 52.85
N GLU A 133 10.27 1.92 51.64
CA GLU A 133 10.42 3.36 51.40
C GLU A 133 9.20 4.19 51.81
N SER A 134 8.01 3.58 51.82
CA SER A 134 6.77 4.19 52.32
C SER A 134 6.70 4.39 53.85
N GLU A 135 7.76 4.06 54.60
CA GLU A 135 7.85 4.38 56.03
C GLU A 135 7.77 5.91 56.27
N PRO A 136 6.85 6.39 57.11
CA PRO A 136 6.57 7.81 57.23
C PRO A 136 7.67 8.58 57.97
N VAL A 137 7.94 9.82 57.54
CA VAL A 137 8.90 10.70 58.21
C VAL A 137 8.59 10.85 59.70
N ASN A 138 9.62 10.75 60.54
CA ASN A 138 9.64 10.60 61.99
C ASN A 138 9.28 9.19 62.54
N SER A 139 9.12 8.15 61.70
CA SER A 139 9.09 6.77 62.21
C SER A 139 10.45 6.36 62.79
N ARG A 140 10.41 5.48 63.80
CA ARG A 140 11.59 4.91 64.49
C ARG A 140 11.72 3.44 64.09
N PHE A 141 12.70 3.11 63.26
CA PHE A 141 12.76 1.80 62.59
C PHE A 141 13.79 0.83 63.18
N PHE A 142 14.92 1.32 63.71
CA PHE A 142 16.00 0.47 64.25
C PHE A 142 16.61 1.09 65.49
N LYS A 143 17.12 0.27 66.43
CA LYS A 143 17.91 0.75 67.58
C LYS A 143 19.25 0.03 67.58
N VAL A 144 20.34 0.80 67.63
CA VAL A 144 21.65 0.29 68.04
C VAL A 144 21.84 0.47 69.55
N GLU A 145 22.66 -0.39 70.13
CA GLU A 145 23.00 -0.33 71.55
C GLU A 145 24.51 -0.54 71.68
N ALA A 146 25.19 0.47 72.21
CA ALA A 146 26.55 0.37 72.70
C ALA A 146 26.53 0.31 74.23
N LEU A 147 27.50 -0.40 74.80
CA LEU A 147 27.70 -0.55 76.23
C LEU A 147 29.07 0.00 76.61
N ASP A 148 29.09 0.82 77.65
CA ASP A 148 30.29 1.23 78.36
C ASP A 148 30.31 0.57 79.75
N LYS A 149 31.50 0.47 80.36
CA LYS A 149 31.67 -0.01 81.73
C LYS A 149 31.81 1.14 82.74
N ASP A 150 32.21 2.31 82.28
CA ASP A 150 32.58 3.43 83.15
C ASP A 150 31.34 4.10 83.77
N SER A 151 31.53 4.93 84.80
CA SER A 151 30.45 5.39 85.67
C SER A 151 30.07 6.86 85.47
N GLY A 152 28.76 7.13 85.47
CA GLY A 152 28.25 8.51 85.37
C GLY A 152 28.38 9.05 83.96
N LEU A 153 29.09 10.17 83.78
CA LEU A 153 29.28 10.79 82.46
C LEU A 153 30.28 10.01 81.58
N ASN A 154 31.22 9.31 82.20
CA ASN A 154 32.15 8.42 81.50
C ASN A 154 31.39 7.26 80.83
N GLY A 155 30.34 6.73 81.48
CA GLY A 155 29.46 5.72 80.90
C GLY A 155 28.24 6.25 80.14
N GLU A 156 28.03 7.57 80.02
CA GLU A 156 26.82 8.12 79.38
C GLU A 156 27.03 8.35 77.88
N ILE A 157 26.62 7.37 77.08
CA ILE A 157 26.83 7.35 75.63
C ILE A 157 25.98 8.39 74.87
N VAL A 158 26.53 8.96 73.80
CA VAL A 158 25.85 9.71 72.74
C VAL A 158 26.17 9.07 71.40
N TYR A 159 25.15 8.94 70.55
CA TYR A 159 25.27 8.44 69.19
C TYR A 159 25.17 9.58 68.18
N ASP A 160 26.03 9.57 67.17
CA ASP A 160 25.94 10.41 65.96
C ASP A 160 26.02 9.54 64.69
N ILE A 161 25.48 10.05 63.59
CA ILE A 161 25.73 9.52 62.23
C ILE A 161 26.83 10.38 61.61
N THR A 162 27.98 9.80 61.25
CA THR A 162 29.15 10.56 60.78
C THR A 162 29.41 10.48 59.28
N ASP A 163 28.95 9.42 58.61
CA ASP A 163 29.10 9.23 57.16
C ASP A 163 27.97 8.35 56.60
N GLY A 164 27.84 8.27 55.27
CA GLY A 164 26.87 7.44 54.55
C GLY A 164 25.44 7.98 54.45
N ASN A 165 25.10 9.03 55.22
CA ASN A 165 23.76 9.63 55.27
C ASN A 165 23.52 10.60 54.10
N SER A 166 23.45 10.08 52.86
CA SER A 166 23.07 10.86 51.66
C SER A 166 21.82 11.71 51.93
N ASN A 167 21.85 12.98 51.52
CA ASN A 167 20.75 13.94 51.67
C ASN A 167 20.21 14.15 53.10
N ASP A 168 20.92 13.69 54.15
CA ASP A 168 20.53 13.86 55.56
C ASP A 168 19.15 13.24 55.90
N VAL A 169 18.82 12.12 55.22
CA VAL A 169 17.50 11.46 55.28
C VAL A 169 17.25 10.66 56.55
N PHE A 170 18.29 10.25 57.27
CA PHE A 170 18.20 9.60 58.58
C PHE A 170 18.67 10.50 59.72
N GLY A 171 18.12 10.28 60.91
CA GLY A 171 18.64 10.83 62.16
C GLY A 171 18.74 9.74 63.23
N ILE A 172 19.47 10.04 64.32
CA ILE A 172 19.55 9.17 65.49
C ILE A 172 19.13 9.95 66.74
N PHE A 173 18.43 9.27 67.66
CA PHE A 173 18.07 9.79 68.96
C PHE A 173 19.15 9.42 70.01
N PRO A 174 19.28 10.18 71.12
CA PRO A 174 20.24 9.87 72.19
C PRO A 174 20.06 8.51 72.88
N ASP A 175 18.92 7.85 72.67
CA ASP A 175 18.61 6.49 73.15
C ASP A 175 19.10 5.37 72.20
N GLY A 176 19.87 5.73 71.15
CA GLY A 176 20.40 4.81 70.14
C GLY A 176 19.41 4.47 69.01
N GLN A 177 18.21 5.06 69.02
CA GLN A 177 17.18 4.74 68.03
C GLN A 177 17.29 5.61 66.77
N LEU A 178 17.48 4.97 65.62
CA LEU A 178 17.40 5.59 64.30
C LEU A 178 15.96 5.95 63.95
N TYR A 179 15.80 7.05 63.23
CA TYR A 179 14.52 7.53 62.71
C TYR A 179 14.65 8.17 61.33
N ILE A 180 13.55 8.18 60.58
CA ILE A 180 13.47 8.77 59.25
C ILE A 180 13.24 10.27 59.38
N LYS A 181 14.05 11.08 58.70
CA LYS A 181 14.12 12.54 58.84
C LYS A 181 13.69 13.30 57.57
N ALA A 182 13.78 12.66 56.41
CA ALA A 182 13.15 13.09 55.16
C ALA A 182 12.48 11.90 54.46
N GLU A 183 11.69 12.15 53.42
CA GLU A 183 11.03 11.08 52.63
C GLU A 183 12.07 10.19 51.94
N LEU A 184 11.75 8.90 51.81
CA LEU A 184 12.61 7.89 51.17
C LEU A 184 12.07 7.58 49.76
N ASP A 185 12.97 7.22 48.85
CA ASP A 185 12.72 7.01 47.42
C ASP A 185 13.79 6.02 46.92
N ARG A 186 13.38 4.78 46.61
CA ARG A 186 14.26 3.66 46.21
C ARG A 186 14.69 3.80 44.76
N GLU A 187 13.87 4.40 43.89
CA GLU A 187 14.24 4.72 42.50
C GLU A 187 15.39 5.72 42.42
N VAL A 188 15.54 6.58 43.44
CA VAL A 188 16.66 7.51 43.62
C VAL A 188 17.84 6.85 44.35
N GLN A 189 17.63 6.16 45.48
CA GLN A 189 18.70 5.46 46.22
C GLN A 189 18.17 4.28 47.06
N ASP A 190 18.47 3.06 46.63
CA ASP A 190 18.02 1.79 47.23
C ASP A 190 18.75 1.38 48.54
N ARG A 191 19.94 1.95 48.80
CA ARG A 191 20.80 1.54 49.92
C ARG A 191 21.58 2.69 50.53
N TYR A 192 21.76 2.66 51.86
CA TYR A 192 22.54 3.61 52.64
C TYR A 192 23.49 2.85 53.58
N ASP A 193 24.80 3.02 53.40
CA ASP A 193 25.84 2.42 54.24
C ASP A 193 26.25 3.42 55.35
N LEU A 194 25.42 3.55 56.39
CA LEU A 194 25.61 4.54 57.46
C LEU A 194 26.80 4.16 58.35
N VAL A 195 27.64 5.15 58.71
CA VAL A 195 28.64 5.00 59.77
C VAL A 195 28.11 5.67 61.03
N LEU A 196 27.81 4.88 62.05
CA LEU A 196 27.41 5.35 63.38
C LEU A 196 28.63 5.41 64.30
N VAL A 197 28.70 6.46 65.12
CA VAL A 197 29.71 6.60 66.17
C VAL A 197 29.01 6.75 67.52
N ALA A 198 29.34 5.85 68.45
CA ALA A 198 29.05 6.00 69.86
C ALA A 198 30.26 6.65 70.55
N ARG A 199 30.04 7.72 71.30
CA ARG A 199 31.04 8.35 72.18
C ARG A 199 30.50 8.46 73.60
N ASP A 200 31.38 8.51 74.60
CA ASP A 200 31.00 8.88 75.96
C ASP A 200 30.75 10.40 76.12
N ARG A 201 30.56 10.86 77.38
CA ARG A 201 30.46 12.27 77.78
C ARG A 201 31.54 12.71 78.77
N ALA A 202 32.70 12.04 78.77
CA ALA A 202 33.85 12.46 79.55
C ALA A 202 34.51 13.73 78.98
N VAL A 203 35.53 14.21 79.70
CA VAL A 203 36.29 15.42 79.34
C VAL A 203 37.22 15.17 78.14
N GLU A 204 37.76 13.95 78.03
CA GLU A 204 38.51 13.46 76.86
C GLU A 204 37.79 12.21 76.35
N PRO A 205 36.79 12.36 75.44
CA PRO A 205 35.89 11.27 75.13
C PRO A 205 36.51 10.22 74.21
N LEU A 206 36.25 8.96 74.55
CA LEU A 206 36.51 7.77 73.76
C LEU A 206 35.29 7.45 72.89
N SER A 207 35.52 6.66 71.84
CA SER A 207 34.47 6.36 70.85
C SER A 207 34.72 5.07 70.08
N ALA A 208 33.65 4.37 69.71
CA ALA A 208 33.66 3.31 68.72
C ALA A 208 32.71 3.60 67.57
N SER A 209 32.95 2.93 66.44
CA SER A 209 32.14 3.02 65.23
C SER A 209 31.56 1.66 64.84
N ALA A 210 30.31 1.64 64.39
CA ALA A 210 29.68 0.49 63.76
C ALA A 210 28.93 0.92 62.50
N ASN A 211 28.89 0.05 61.50
CA ASN A 211 28.18 0.32 60.25
C ASN A 211 26.72 -0.12 60.36
N VAL A 212 25.79 0.62 59.76
CA VAL A 212 24.39 0.20 59.58
C VAL A 212 24.03 0.30 58.11
N THR A 213 23.92 -0.84 57.45
CA THR A 213 23.39 -0.94 56.09
C THR A 213 21.87 -0.86 56.17
N VAL A 214 21.30 0.25 55.73
CA VAL A 214 19.86 0.38 55.49
C VAL A 214 19.59 0.03 54.03
N ILE A 215 18.71 -0.94 53.79
CA ILE A 215 18.24 -1.34 52.46
C ILE A 215 16.76 -0.96 52.37
N LEU A 216 16.37 -0.31 51.28
CA LEU A 216 14.96 0.01 51.04
C LEU A 216 14.26 -1.16 50.34
N ASP A 217 13.14 -1.59 50.92
CA ASP A 217 12.21 -2.55 50.32
C ASP A 217 11.20 -1.81 49.44
N ASP A 218 10.84 -2.45 48.33
CA ASP A 218 10.19 -1.82 47.18
C ASP A 218 8.66 -1.75 47.33
N VAL A 219 8.08 -0.58 47.00
CA VAL A 219 6.65 -0.31 47.14
C VAL A 219 6.02 -0.01 45.78
N ASN A 220 4.86 -0.60 45.48
CA ASN A 220 4.14 -0.43 44.20
C ASN A 220 3.53 0.99 44.08
N ASP A 221 4.35 1.93 43.64
CA ASP A 221 4.19 3.39 43.73
C ASP A 221 4.24 4.05 42.34
N ASN A 222 5.21 3.64 41.51
CA ASN A 222 5.19 3.96 40.08
C ASN A 222 4.18 3.07 39.35
N ARG A 223 3.91 3.40 38.08
CA ARG A 223 2.99 2.64 37.23
C ARG A 223 3.60 2.49 35.83
N PRO A 224 3.22 1.46 35.07
CA PRO A 224 3.96 1.11 33.86
C PRO A 224 3.58 2.05 32.73
N LEU A 225 4.40 3.09 32.53
CA LEU A 225 4.09 4.22 31.66
C LEU A 225 4.38 3.88 30.20
N PHE A 226 3.38 4.01 29.31
CA PHE A 226 3.62 3.80 27.89
C PHE A 226 4.55 4.87 27.30
N ASN A 227 5.49 4.46 26.43
CA ASN A 227 6.40 5.40 25.76
C ASN A 227 5.71 6.29 24.70
N SER A 228 4.45 6.00 24.36
CA SER A 228 3.56 6.88 23.60
C SER A 228 2.10 6.70 24.04
N THR A 229 1.37 7.81 24.14
CA THR A 229 -0.10 7.80 24.39
C THR A 229 -0.92 7.38 23.16
N ASN A 230 -0.32 7.39 21.96
CA ASN A 230 -0.97 6.94 20.72
C ASN A 230 0.04 6.24 19.79
N TYR A 231 -0.19 4.97 19.49
CA TYR A 231 0.58 4.18 18.54
C TYR A 231 -0.10 4.19 17.17
N LEU A 232 0.65 4.57 16.13
CA LEU A 232 0.19 4.56 14.75
C LEU A 232 0.89 3.44 13.99
N PHE A 233 0.21 2.32 13.79
CA PHE A 233 0.70 1.23 12.96
C PHE A 233 0.11 1.30 11.56
N ARG A 234 0.90 0.89 10.58
CA ARG A 234 0.46 0.66 9.20
C ARG A 234 0.75 -0.80 8.88
N PHE A 235 -0.26 -1.51 8.39
CA PHE A 235 -0.20 -2.94 8.18
C PHE A 235 -0.73 -3.26 6.78
N GLU A 236 0.13 -3.78 5.91
CA GLU A 236 -0.28 -4.24 4.58
C GLU A 236 -1.34 -5.33 4.68
N GLU A 237 -2.33 -5.26 3.79
CA GLU A 237 -3.32 -6.32 3.65
C GLU A 237 -2.74 -7.59 2.99
N GLU A 238 -3.56 -8.63 2.89
CA GLU A 238 -3.20 -9.99 2.42
C GLU A 238 -2.02 -10.66 3.15
N ARG A 239 -1.38 -9.98 4.11
CA ARG A 239 -0.39 -10.53 5.03
C ARG A 239 -0.98 -11.72 5.79
N PRO A 240 -0.28 -12.87 5.85
CA PRO A 240 -0.81 -14.09 6.43
C PRO A 240 -1.09 -13.94 7.93
N ARG A 241 -2.06 -14.69 8.45
CA ARG A 241 -2.37 -14.76 9.89
C ARG A 241 -1.10 -14.97 10.74
N GLY A 242 -1.03 -14.33 11.89
CA GLY A 242 0.15 -14.27 12.75
C GLY A 242 1.21 -13.27 12.29
N SER A 243 0.92 -12.41 11.31
CA SER A 243 1.85 -11.36 10.90
C SER A 243 1.93 -10.26 11.95
N LEU A 244 3.15 -9.77 12.19
CA LEU A 244 3.45 -8.65 13.06
C LEU A 244 2.81 -7.35 12.55
N VAL A 245 2.13 -6.64 13.45
CA VAL A 245 1.60 -5.28 13.26
C VAL A 245 2.55 -4.24 13.87
N GLY A 246 3.18 -4.57 15.00
CA GLY A 246 4.14 -3.71 15.70
C GLY A 246 4.30 -4.10 17.17
N TRP A 247 4.88 -3.21 17.97
CA TRP A 247 5.03 -3.38 19.42
C TRP A 247 4.54 -2.13 20.15
N VAL A 248 3.83 -2.34 21.26
CA VAL A 248 3.60 -1.31 22.29
C VAL A 248 4.59 -1.55 23.43
N PHE A 249 5.06 -0.48 24.08
CA PHE A 249 6.07 -0.59 25.13
C PHE A 249 5.76 0.37 26.28
N ALA A 250 5.74 -0.18 27.49
CA ALA A 250 5.66 0.56 28.74
C ALA A 250 6.84 0.18 29.64
N GLU A 251 7.28 1.14 30.44
CA GLU A 251 8.41 1.03 31.35
C GLU A 251 7.92 1.35 32.76
N ASP A 252 8.37 0.57 33.73
CA ASP A 252 8.12 0.81 35.15
C ASP A 252 9.45 0.98 35.90
N ARG A 253 9.40 1.59 37.09
CA ARG A 253 10.60 2.03 37.83
C ARG A 253 10.83 1.28 39.14
N ASP A 254 9.76 0.75 39.71
CA ASP A 254 9.75 -0.13 40.87
C ASP A 254 10.61 -1.40 40.59
N ALA A 255 10.70 -2.34 41.53
CA ALA A 255 11.50 -3.55 41.43
C ALA A 255 10.67 -4.84 41.36
N GLY A 256 11.28 -5.90 40.84
CA GLY A 256 10.73 -7.26 40.91
C GLY A 256 9.29 -7.36 40.35
N PRO A 257 8.31 -7.89 41.11
CA PRO A 257 6.91 -7.99 40.66
C PRO A 257 6.21 -6.65 40.42
N ASN A 258 6.56 -5.60 41.18
CA ASN A 258 6.03 -4.25 40.98
C ASN A 258 6.53 -3.68 39.65
N SER A 259 7.75 -4.07 39.21
CA SER A 259 8.26 -3.74 37.87
C SER A 259 7.72 -4.61 36.71
N GLU A 260 7.00 -5.71 36.99
CA GLU A 260 6.71 -6.72 35.95
C GLU A 260 5.52 -6.34 35.07
N VAL A 261 5.78 -5.55 34.02
CA VAL A 261 4.75 -5.10 33.07
C VAL A 261 4.05 -6.27 32.36
N ARG A 262 2.72 -6.27 32.40
CA ARG A 262 1.82 -7.07 31.57
C ARG A 262 1.01 -6.20 30.62
N TYR A 263 0.87 -6.67 29.38
CA TYR A 263 0.07 -6.00 28.35
C TYR A 263 -1.27 -6.69 28.14
N SER A 264 -2.33 -5.90 27.90
CA SER A 264 -3.67 -6.40 27.59
C SER A 264 -4.47 -5.41 26.74
N PHE A 265 -5.56 -5.85 26.12
CA PHE A 265 -6.54 -4.93 25.52
C PHE A 265 -7.60 -4.53 26.56
N GLU A 266 -8.06 -3.27 26.52
CA GLU A 266 -9.23 -2.83 27.30
C GLU A 266 -10.50 -3.61 26.93
N THR A 267 -10.63 -3.97 25.66
CA THR A 267 -11.69 -4.85 25.14
C THR A 267 -11.09 -5.87 24.16
N PRO A 268 -11.44 -7.18 24.24
CA PRO A 268 -10.86 -8.19 23.36
C PRO A 268 -11.07 -7.88 21.87
N GLN A 269 -9.97 -7.85 21.10
CA GLN A 269 -10.00 -7.62 19.66
C GLN A 269 -10.06 -8.97 18.93
N PRO A 270 -11.06 -9.24 18.07
CA PRO A 270 -11.14 -10.52 17.36
C PRO A 270 -10.08 -10.66 16.26
N ASN A 271 -9.58 -9.54 15.74
CA ASN A 271 -8.68 -9.47 14.58
C ASN A 271 -7.18 -9.36 14.96
N PHE A 272 -6.87 -9.18 16.25
CA PHE A 272 -5.51 -8.95 16.73
C PHE A 272 -5.24 -9.70 18.04
N GLU A 273 -4.02 -10.21 18.17
CA GLU A 273 -3.50 -10.81 19.39
C GLU A 273 -2.38 -9.92 19.94
N LEU A 274 -2.31 -9.78 21.26
CA LEU A 274 -1.31 -8.96 21.95
C LEU A 274 -0.57 -9.83 22.95
N ASN A 275 0.75 -9.95 22.77
CA ASN A 275 1.61 -10.71 23.65
C ASN A 275 1.73 -10.01 25.01
N ALA A 276 1.18 -10.64 26.05
CA ALA A 276 1.11 -10.08 27.39
C ALA A 276 2.46 -9.81 28.06
N ILE A 277 3.58 -10.28 27.50
CA ILE A 277 4.93 -10.07 28.04
C ILE A 277 5.76 -9.13 27.15
N THR A 278 5.71 -9.29 25.82
CA THR A 278 6.58 -8.53 24.90
C THR A 278 5.93 -7.28 24.30
N GLY A 279 4.62 -7.06 24.51
CA GLY A 279 3.87 -5.97 23.88
C GLY A 279 3.72 -6.12 22.35
N GLU A 280 4.10 -7.27 21.79
CA GLU A 280 3.99 -7.60 20.37
C GLU A 280 2.52 -7.76 19.96
N LEU A 281 2.12 -7.00 18.94
CA LEU A 281 0.79 -6.99 18.35
C LEU A 281 0.83 -7.72 17.00
N THR A 282 0.00 -8.75 16.82
CA THR A 282 -0.08 -9.55 15.58
C THR A 282 -1.51 -9.64 15.06
N SER A 283 -1.69 -9.96 13.77
CA SER A 283 -3.02 -10.24 13.20
C SER A 283 -3.46 -11.68 13.49
N THR A 284 -4.70 -11.90 13.93
CA THR A 284 -5.26 -13.27 14.08
C THR A 284 -5.72 -13.88 12.75
N LEU A 285 -5.95 -13.02 11.76
CA LEU A 285 -6.48 -13.34 10.43
C LEU A 285 -5.60 -12.73 9.34
N GLN A 286 -5.76 -13.24 8.12
CA GLN A 286 -5.45 -12.47 6.92
C GLN A 286 -6.53 -11.38 6.80
N LEU A 287 -6.12 -10.14 6.52
CA LEU A 287 -7.02 -8.99 6.44
C LEU A 287 -7.09 -8.53 4.99
N ASP A 288 -8.30 -8.33 4.47
CA ASP A 288 -8.59 -7.74 3.15
C ASP A 288 -9.35 -6.41 3.37
N ARG A 289 -8.87 -5.34 2.72
CA ARG A 289 -9.22 -3.96 2.99
C ARG A 289 -10.57 -3.61 2.36
N GLU A 290 -10.87 -4.14 1.18
CA GLU A 290 -12.10 -3.94 0.43
C GLU A 290 -13.29 -4.51 1.19
N SER A 291 -13.13 -5.68 1.80
CA SER A 291 -14.10 -6.35 2.66
C SER A 291 -14.24 -5.63 3.99
N LEU A 292 -13.16 -5.13 4.60
CA LEU A 292 -13.25 -4.28 5.79
C LEU A 292 -14.00 -2.96 5.48
N MET A 293 -13.74 -2.33 4.35
CA MET A 293 -14.49 -1.16 3.87
C MET A 293 -15.96 -1.50 3.60
N ARG A 294 -16.25 -2.65 2.96
CA ARG A 294 -17.60 -3.12 2.65
C ARG A 294 -18.41 -3.52 3.89
N GLN A 295 -17.78 -4.03 4.94
CA GLN A 295 -18.43 -4.48 6.17
C GLN A 295 -18.52 -3.40 7.26
N ARG A 296 -17.49 -2.55 7.40
CA ARG A 296 -17.35 -1.58 8.50
C ARG A 296 -17.39 -0.12 8.06
N GLY A 297 -17.28 0.17 6.76
CA GLY A 297 -17.09 1.52 6.23
C GLY A 297 -15.71 2.13 6.55
N THR A 298 -14.76 1.34 7.07
CA THR A 298 -13.42 1.81 7.41
C THR A 298 -12.38 0.69 7.45
N ALA A 299 -11.23 0.96 6.84
CA ALA A 299 -10.00 0.16 6.87
C ALA A 299 -9.10 0.46 8.09
N VAL A 300 -9.64 1.15 9.11
CA VAL A 300 -8.91 1.48 10.34
C VAL A 300 -9.46 0.70 11.53
N PHE A 301 -8.57 0.24 12.39
CA PHE A 301 -8.88 -0.26 13.72
C PHE A 301 -8.35 0.71 14.76
N ALA A 302 -9.17 1.01 15.77
CA ALA A 302 -8.80 1.88 16.88
C ALA A 302 -9.27 1.23 18.18
N PHE A 303 -8.34 0.97 19.11
CA PHE A 303 -8.59 0.32 20.39
C PHE A 303 -7.60 0.81 21.45
N THR A 304 -7.90 0.53 22.72
CA THR A 304 -7.03 0.87 23.86
C THR A 304 -6.26 -0.37 24.30
N VAL A 305 -4.96 -0.22 24.54
CA VAL A 305 -4.12 -1.18 25.26
C VAL A 305 -3.88 -0.68 26.68
N ILE A 306 -3.77 -1.62 27.61
CA ILE A 306 -3.51 -1.38 29.02
C ILE A 306 -2.20 -2.07 29.39
N SER A 307 -1.31 -1.32 30.03
CA SER A 307 -0.16 -1.84 30.78
C SER A 307 -0.59 -1.99 32.25
N SER A 308 -0.13 -3.05 32.91
CA SER A 308 -0.38 -3.32 34.33
C SER A 308 0.82 -4.02 34.91
N ASP A 309 1.36 -3.54 36.01
CA ASP A 309 2.34 -4.25 36.82
C ASP A 309 1.71 -5.49 37.48
N GLN A 310 2.50 -6.26 38.24
CA GLN A 310 2.02 -7.39 39.06
C GLN A 310 2.10 -7.09 40.56
N GLY A 311 2.17 -5.80 40.94
CA GLY A 311 2.39 -5.39 42.31
C GLY A 311 1.18 -5.52 43.25
N LEU A 312 1.45 -5.39 44.54
CA LEU A 312 0.50 -5.57 45.64
C LEU A 312 0.47 -4.30 46.53
N PRO A 313 -0.66 -4.00 47.22
CA PRO A 313 -1.89 -4.79 47.37
C PRO A 313 -2.88 -4.68 46.18
N LYS A 314 -2.55 -3.85 45.19
CA LYS A 314 -3.24 -3.69 43.91
C LYS A 314 -2.17 -3.48 42.85
N PRO A 315 -2.37 -3.94 41.61
CA PRO A 315 -1.56 -3.44 40.52
C PRO A 315 -1.99 -2.03 40.15
N LEU A 316 -1.05 -1.21 39.69
CA LEU A 316 -1.33 0.04 39.00
C LEU A 316 -1.48 -0.25 37.48
N ARG A 317 -1.70 0.80 36.68
CA ARG A 317 -1.90 0.67 35.23
C ARG A 317 -1.82 2.01 34.50
N ASP A 318 -1.39 1.96 33.25
CA ASP A 318 -1.54 3.05 32.28
C ASP A 318 -2.30 2.57 31.03
N GLN A 319 -2.67 3.49 30.14
CA GLN A 319 -3.44 3.17 28.93
C GLN A 319 -2.98 3.99 27.73
N ALA A 320 -2.78 3.32 26.59
CA ALA A 320 -2.45 3.95 25.33
C ALA A 320 -3.45 3.59 24.24
N LYS A 321 -3.66 4.50 23.29
CA LYS A 321 -4.47 4.25 22.10
C LYS A 321 -3.60 3.61 21.02
N VAL A 322 -4.17 2.69 20.27
CA VAL A 322 -3.55 2.08 19.10
C VAL A 322 -4.46 2.32 17.90
N GLN A 323 -3.88 2.79 16.81
CA GLN A 323 -4.55 2.95 15.52
C GLN A 323 -3.80 2.14 14.46
N VAL A 324 -4.44 1.07 13.97
CA VAL A 324 -3.91 0.25 12.87
C VAL A 324 -4.61 0.67 11.58
N TYR A 325 -3.85 1.24 10.66
CA TYR A 325 -4.30 1.55 9.31
C TYR A 325 -3.92 0.38 8.39
N ILE A 326 -4.92 -0.27 7.80
CA ILE A 326 -4.66 -1.28 6.77
C ILE A 326 -4.21 -0.56 5.50
N GLN A 327 -3.06 -0.98 4.96
CA GLN A 327 -2.49 -0.44 3.73
C GLN A 327 -2.92 -1.26 2.52
N ASP A 328 -3.39 -0.51 1.53
CA ASP A 328 -3.84 -0.96 0.23
C ASP A 328 -2.73 -1.68 -0.59
N ILE A 329 -3.06 -2.84 -1.14
CA ILE A 329 -2.27 -3.56 -2.16
C ILE A 329 -3.04 -3.56 -3.48
N ASN A 330 -2.33 -3.49 -4.62
CA ASN A 330 -2.91 -3.62 -5.95
C ASN A 330 -3.23 -5.11 -6.23
N ASP A 331 -4.38 -5.57 -5.75
CA ASP A 331 -4.81 -6.97 -5.70
C ASP A 331 -6.07 -7.22 -6.54
N ASN A 332 -6.94 -6.21 -6.70
CA ASN A 332 -8.07 -6.28 -7.62
C ASN A 332 -7.66 -5.77 -9.01
N ALA A 333 -8.22 -6.41 -10.04
CA ALA A 333 -8.03 -5.99 -11.42
C ALA A 333 -9.24 -5.15 -11.92
N PRO A 334 -9.02 -4.13 -12.76
CA PRO A 334 -10.06 -3.27 -13.30
C PRO A 334 -11.24 -4.04 -13.87
N LYS A 335 -12.48 -3.78 -13.43
CA LYS A 335 -13.65 -4.56 -13.86
C LYS A 335 -14.63 -3.77 -14.70
N PHE A 336 -14.74 -4.10 -15.99
CA PHE A 336 -15.77 -3.52 -16.86
C PHE A 336 -17.20 -3.86 -16.43
N SER A 337 -18.12 -2.90 -16.60
CA SER A 337 -19.55 -3.09 -16.32
C SER A 337 -20.26 -4.06 -17.27
N LYS A 338 -19.63 -4.39 -18.41
CA LYS A 338 -20.10 -5.32 -19.45
C LYS A 338 -18.89 -5.90 -20.19
N ASP A 339 -18.94 -7.19 -20.53
CA ASP A 339 -17.91 -7.83 -21.35
C ASP A 339 -17.98 -7.36 -22.82
N ILE A 340 -19.19 -7.04 -23.30
CA ILE A 340 -19.45 -6.56 -24.66
C ILE A 340 -20.32 -5.30 -24.63
N TYR A 341 -19.80 -4.22 -25.20
CA TYR A 341 -20.54 -3.01 -25.56
C TYR A 341 -20.94 -3.07 -27.04
N ARG A 342 -22.07 -2.45 -27.37
CA ARG A 342 -22.59 -2.36 -28.74
C ARG A 342 -22.95 -0.91 -29.06
N ALA A 343 -22.48 -0.42 -30.18
CA ALA A 343 -22.80 0.89 -30.73
C ALA A 343 -23.24 0.76 -32.21
N SER A 344 -23.94 1.77 -32.70
CA SER A 344 -24.18 1.95 -34.14
C SER A 344 -23.95 3.40 -34.52
N ILE A 345 -23.39 3.65 -35.71
CA ILE A 345 -23.01 4.98 -36.18
C ILE A 345 -23.20 5.06 -37.70
N SER A 346 -23.85 6.13 -38.18
CA SER A 346 -23.94 6.43 -39.62
C SER A 346 -22.56 6.65 -40.21
N GLU A 347 -22.30 6.18 -41.42
CA GLU A 347 -21.01 6.45 -42.07
C GLU A 347 -20.79 7.93 -42.40
N SER A 348 -21.90 8.67 -42.59
CA SER A 348 -21.91 10.13 -42.76
C SER A 348 -21.59 10.90 -41.48
N ALA A 349 -21.40 10.21 -40.34
CA ALA A 349 -21.10 10.83 -39.06
C ALA A 349 -19.83 11.71 -39.12
N GLN A 350 -19.94 12.89 -38.53
CA GLN A 350 -18.86 13.87 -38.56
C GLN A 350 -17.69 13.44 -37.65
N ASN A 351 -16.50 13.91 -37.97
CA ASN A 351 -15.35 13.83 -37.08
C ASN A 351 -15.70 14.47 -35.71
N MET A 352 -15.19 13.89 -34.62
CA MET A 352 -15.55 14.16 -33.23
C MET A 352 -16.94 13.70 -32.78
N THR A 353 -17.66 12.87 -33.57
CA THR A 353 -18.90 12.22 -33.11
C THR A 353 -18.61 11.24 -31.96
N GLN A 354 -19.25 11.43 -30.82
CA GLN A 354 -19.16 10.54 -29.66
C GLN A 354 -20.07 9.31 -29.84
N LEU A 355 -19.53 8.10 -29.67
CA LEU A 355 -20.28 6.85 -29.84
C LEU A 355 -20.95 6.42 -28.51
N LEU A 356 -20.13 5.99 -27.56
CA LEU A 356 -20.54 5.63 -26.21
C LEU A 356 -19.38 5.76 -25.23
N ARG A 357 -19.72 5.75 -23.95
CA ARG A 357 -18.77 5.71 -22.84
C ARG A 357 -18.69 4.28 -22.30
N VAL A 358 -17.51 3.68 -22.30
CA VAL A 358 -17.28 2.45 -21.53
C VAL A 358 -17.06 2.80 -20.06
N SER A 359 -17.33 1.86 -19.16
CA SER A 359 -17.04 2.03 -17.74
C SER A 359 -16.49 0.73 -17.17
N ALA A 360 -15.31 0.83 -16.55
CA ALA A 360 -14.83 -0.09 -15.56
C ALA A 360 -14.87 0.56 -14.17
N SER A 361 -14.74 -0.26 -13.15
CA SER A 361 -14.58 0.11 -11.74
C SER A 361 -13.50 -0.76 -11.15
N ASP A 362 -12.61 -0.15 -10.37
CA ASP A 362 -11.74 -0.88 -9.46
C ASP A 362 -12.28 -0.80 -8.03
N MET A 363 -11.67 -1.59 -7.14
CA MET A 363 -11.97 -1.61 -5.70
C MET A 363 -10.86 -0.97 -4.85
N ASP A 364 -9.62 -0.96 -5.35
CA ASP A 364 -8.42 -0.59 -4.60
C ASP A 364 -8.27 0.95 -4.43
N GLU A 365 -7.35 1.41 -3.58
CA GLU A 365 -7.28 2.81 -3.14
C GLU A 365 -6.39 3.71 -4.02
N SER A 366 -6.83 4.97 -4.17
CA SER A 366 -6.07 6.10 -4.70
C SER A 366 -5.47 5.93 -6.10
N LYS A 367 -4.35 5.21 -6.23
CA LYS A 367 -3.67 4.91 -7.49
C LYS A 367 -3.96 3.50 -7.98
N ASN A 368 -4.04 2.56 -7.06
CA ASN A 368 -4.35 1.17 -7.36
C ASN A 368 -5.78 1.09 -7.93
N GLY A 369 -6.70 1.94 -7.45
CA GLY A 369 -8.01 2.12 -8.08
C GLY A 369 -8.11 3.16 -9.23
N LEU A 370 -7.01 3.76 -9.70
CA LEU A 370 -7.06 4.83 -10.71
C LEU A 370 -6.93 4.28 -12.13
N LEU A 371 -8.06 4.25 -12.83
CA LEU A 371 -8.18 3.64 -14.15
C LEU A 371 -7.73 4.54 -15.31
N HIS A 372 -7.04 3.91 -16.27
CA HIS A 372 -6.68 4.45 -17.57
C HIS A 372 -7.20 3.53 -18.70
N TYR A 373 -7.91 4.12 -19.66
CA TYR A 373 -8.53 3.41 -20.78
C TYR A 373 -7.71 3.57 -22.08
N HIS A 374 -7.53 2.47 -22.82
CA HIS A 374 -6.93 2.51 -24.15
C HIS A 374 -7.54 1.46 -25.11
N ILE A 375 -7.43 1.68 -26.42
CA ILE A 375 -7.80 0.70 -27.46
C ILE A 375 -6.54 -0.09 -27.82
N SER A 376 -6.55 -1.42 -27.64
CA SER A 376 -5.39 -2.28 -27.92
C SER A 376 -5.47 -3.01 -29.26
N GLU A 377 -6.67 -3.38 -29.72
CA GLU A 377 -6.87 -4.11 -30.97
C GLU A 377 -8.13 -3.61 -31.72
N GLY A 378 -8.20 -3.88 -33.02
CA GLY A 378 -9.40 -3.62 -33.86
C GLY A 378 -9.48 -2.23 -34.53
N ASN A 379 -8.53 -1.34 -34.27
CA ASN A 379 -8.51 0.06 -34.73
C ASN A 379 -7.29 0.36 -35.63
N LYS A 380 -7.04 -0.43 -36.68
CA LYS A 380 -5.81 -0.35 -37.49
C LYS A 380 -5.67 0.99 -38.20
N GLU A 381 -6.81 1.55 -38.60
CA GLU A 381 -6.97 2.78 -39.34
C GLU A 381 -6.86 4.02 -38.42
N ASN A 382 -6.85 3.81 -37.09
CA ASN A 382 -6.89 4.84 -36.05
C ASN A 382 -8.11 5.78 -36.15
N TRP A 383 -9.22 5.28 -36.70
CA TRP A 383 -10.46 6.05 -36.89
C TRP A 383 -11.27 6.23 -35.60
N PHE A 384 -11.00 5.44 -34.55
CA PHE A 384 -11.60 5.61 -33.24
C PHE A 384 -10.55 6.07 -32.22
N SER A 385 -10.96 6.97 -31.33
CA SER A 385 -10.18 7.43 -30.18
C SER A 385 -10.95 7.18 -28.89
N ILE A 386 -10.25 7.05 -27.77
CA ILE A 386 -10.83 6.92 -26.43
C ILE A 386 -10.16 7.92 -25.49
N ASP A 387 -10.97 8.65 -24.71
CA ASP A 387 -10.43 9.45 -23.60
C ASP A 387 -9.95 8.51 -22.47
N SER A 388 -8.68 8.62 -22.10
CA SER A 388 -8.06 7.71 -21.14
C SER A 388 -8.55 7.89 -19.71
N SER A 389 -9.12 9.04 -19.35
CA SER A 389 -9.66 9.30 -18.00
C SER A 389 -11.15 8.94 -17.89
N SER A 390 -11.90 9.10 -18.98
CA SER A 390 -13.36 9.01 -18.97
C SER A 390 -13.88 7.73 -19.63
N GLY A 391 -13.10 7.07 -20.50
CA GLY A 391 -13.58 5.94 -21.30
C GLY A 391 -14.57 6.35 -22.42
N GLN A 392 -14.59 7.62 -22.83
CA GLN A 392 -15.45 8.10 -23.91
C GLN A 392 -14.86 7.75 -25.28
N VAL A 393 -15.55 6.91 -26.05
CA VAL A 393 -15.15 6.55 -27.42
C VAL A 393 -15.71 7.55 -28.43
N THR A 394 -14.87 7.99 -29.35
CA THR A 394 -15.16 9.08 -30.31
C THR A 394 -14.61 8.72 -31.70
N LEU A 395 -15.39 9.01 -32.75
CA LEU A 395 -14.95 8.91 -34.15
C LEU A 395 -14.00 10.07 -34.47
N VAL A 396 -12.80 9.77 -34.97
CA VAL A 396 -11.79 10.74 -35.43
C VAL A 396 -11.40 10.56 -36.91
N GLY A 397 -11.84 9.48 -37.56
CA GLY A 397 -11.70 9.23 -39.01
C GLY A 397 -12.94 9.64 -39.83
N LYS A 398 -13.01 9.17 -41.08
CA LYS A 398 -14.24 9.08 -41.89
C LYS A 398 -14.59 7.60 -42.02
N LEU A 399 -15.87 7.25 -41.97
CA LEU A 399 -16.35 5.88 -42.18
C LEU A 399 -16.81 5.68 -43.63
N ASP A 400 -16.97 4.42 -44.00
CA ASP A 400 -17.24 3.93 -45.35
C ASP A 400 -17.81 2.50 -45.19
N TYR A 401 -19.11 2.33 -45.41
CA TYR A 401 -19.84 1.08 -45.14
C TYR A 401 -19.47 0.00 -46.15
N GLU A 402 -19.31 0.37 -47.43
CA GLU A 402 -18.88 -0.50 -48.54
C GLU A 402 -17.52 -1.14 -48.25
N THR A 403 -16.60 -0.36 -47.67
CA THR A 403 -15.25 -0.82 -47.29
C THR A 403 -15.27 -1.58 -45.97
N THR A 404 -15.97 -1.10 -44.94
CA THR A 404 -16.01 -1.78 -43.61
C THR A 404 -17.29 -1.45 -42.83
N SER A 405 -18.31 -2.28 -43.03
CA SER A 405 -19.62 -2.19 -42.37
C SER A 405 -19.64 -2.45 -40.85
N SER A 406 -18.56 -2.95 -40.25
CA SER A 406 -18.48 -3.12 -38.79
C SER A 406 -17.06 -3.16 -38.23
N TYR A 407 -16.91 -2.67 -36.99
CA TYR A 407 -15.67 -2.71 -36.22
C TYR A 407 -15.85 -3.49 -34.92
N SER A 408 -14.75 -4.06 -34.42
CA SER A 408 -14.70 -4.85 -33.19
C SER A 408 -13.47 -4.45 -32.39
N LEU A 409 -13.59 -3.38 -31.62
CA LEU A 409 -12.49 -2.80 -30.86
C LEU A 409 -12.29 -3.56 -29.55
N LYS A 410 -11.05 -3.88 -29.21
CA LYS A 410 -10.68 -4.37 -27.87
C LYS A 410 -10.24 -3.16 -27.04
N ILE A 411 -10.99 -2.85 -26.00
CA ILE A 411 -10.70 -1.76 -25.08
C ILE A 411 -10.18 -2.35 -23.78
N VAL A 412 -9.06 -1.83 -23.31
CA VAL A 412 -8.41 -2.20 -22.05
C VAL A 412 -8.71 -1.12 -21.02
N ALA A 413 -8.92 -1.54 -19.78
CA ALA A 413 -8.81 -0.70 -18.59
C ALA A 413 -7.64 -1.24 -17.77
N GLU A 414 -6.72 -0.37 -17.41
CA GLU A 414 -5.49 -0.63 -16.67
C GLU A 414 -5.44 0.33 -15.48
N ASP A 415 -4.94 -0.12 -14.33
CA ASP A 415 -4.82 0.75 -13.15
C ASP A 415 -3.54 1.63 -13.17
N SER A 416 -3.28 2.35 -12.07
CA SER A 416 -2.07 3.18 -11.87
C SER A 416 -1.18 2.69 -10.73
N GLY A 417 -1.28 1.40 -10.38
CA GLY A 417 -0.50 0.73 -9.36
C GLY A 417 0.98 0.55 -9.71
N SER A 418 1.78 0.05 -8.77
CA SER A 418 3.22 -0.17 -8.97
C SER A 418 3.55 -1.37 -9.86
N VAL A 419 2.64 -2.34 -9.92
CA VAL A 419 2.60 -3.45 -10.87
C VAL A 419 1.17 -3.46 -11.40
N PRO A 420 0.88 -2.84 -12.55
CA PRO A 420 -0.49 -2.59 -12.93
C PRO A 420 -1.20 -3.87 -13.37
N LEU A 421 -2.45 -3.99 -12.95
CA LEU A 421 -3.42 -4.99 -13.38
C LEU A 421 -4.33 -4.38 -14.45
N SER A 422 -4.94 -5.24 -15.25
CA SER A 422 -5.80 -4.80 -16.35
C SER A 422 -6.84 -5.85 -16.71
N SER A 423 -7.93 -5.39 -17.35
CA SER A 423 -8.87 -6.26 -18.07
C SER A 423 -9.25 -5.65 -19.41
N SER A 424 -10.00 -6.39 -20.22
CA SER A 424 -10.47 -5.90 -21.52
C SER A 424 -11.91 -6.27 -21.81
N CYS A 425 -12.64 -5.36 -22.45
CA CYS A 425 -13.98 -5.58 -23.00
C CYS A 425 -13.98 -5.40 -24.52
N LEU A 426 -14.99 -5.96 -25.19
CA LEU A 426 -15.19 -5.79 -26.63
C LEU A 426 -16.19 -4.66 -26.90
N LEU A 427 -15.86 -3.72 -27.79
CA LEU A 427 -16.82 -2.77 -28.36
C LEU A 427 -17.10 -3.14 -29.82
N SER A 428 -18.28 -3.70 -30.06
CA SER A 428 -18.81 -3.96 -31.39
C SER A 428 -19.52 -2.70 -31.91
N ILE A 429 -19.09 -2.20 -33.06
CA ILE A 429 -19.64 -1.01 -33.72
C ILE A 429 -20.21 -1.44 -35.06
N ASN A 430 -21.51 -1.23 -35.26
CA ASN A 430 -22.16 -1.42 -36.55
C ASN A 430 -22.16 -0.09 -37.31
N VAL A 431 -21.58 -0.05 -38.50
CA VAL A 431 -21.73 1.12 -39.38
C VAL A 431 -23.13 1.05 -40.01
N LEU A 432 -23.79 2.19 -40.14
CA LEU A 432 -25.09 2.31 -40.81
C LEU A 432 -24.87 2.95 -42.18
N ASP A 433 -25.24 2.18 -43.19
CA ASP A 433 -25.42 2.48 -44.61
C ASP A 433 -26.28 3.74 -44.82
N GLU A 434 -25.73 4.72 -45.53
CA GLU A 434 -26.43 5.89 -46.07
C GLU A 434 -26.43 5.82 -47.61
N ASN A 435 -27.36 6.53 -48.27
CA ASN A 435 -27.47 6.52 -49.74
C ASN A 435 -26.34 7.37 -50.38
N ASP A 436 -25.08 6.94 -50.22
CA ASP A 436 -23.81 7.63 -50.54
C ASP A 436 -23.37 7.37 -52.00
N ASN A 437 -23.63 6.19 -52.55
CA ASN A 437 -23.40 5.87 -53.95
C ASN A 437 -24.64 6.16 -54.82
N SER A 438 -24.75 5.58 -56.00
CA SER A 438 -25.81 5.87 -56.99
C SER A 438 -25.83 4.82 -58.10
N PRO A 439 -27.00 4.47 -58.69
CA PRO A 439 -27.10 3.33 -59.58
C PRO A 439 -26.22 3.49 -60.81
N SER A 440 -25.24 2.61 -61.01
CA SER A 440 -24.22 2.75 -62.05
C SER A 440 -24.45 1.77 -63.21
N PHE A 441 -24.40 2.25 -64.46
CA PHE A 441 -24.43 1.40 -65.65
C PHE A 441 -23.01 1.04 -66.10
N PRO A 442 -22.68 -0.22 -66.42
CA PRO A 442 -21.34 -0.65 -66.85
C PRO A 442 -20.98 -0.21 -68.28
N LYS A 443 -21.83 0.59 -68.94
CA LYS A 443 -21.63 1.14 -70.29
C LYS A 443 -22.18 2.57 -70.34
N SER A 444 -21.49 3.48 -71.01
CA SER A 444 -21.92 4.87 -71.22
C SER A 444 -23.05 5.01 -72.25
N THR A 445 -23.20 4.04 -73.15
CA THR A 445 -24.24 3.98 -74.19
C THR A 445 -24.60 2.52 -74.47
N MET A 446 -25.86 2.23 -74.78
CA MET A 446 -26.28 0.95 -75.34
C MET A 446 -26.81 1.13 -76.76
N THR A 447 -26.47 0.22 -77.68
CA THR A 447 -26.95 0.21 -79.06
C THR A 447 -27.46 -1.17 -79.41
N VAL A 448 -28.62 -1.26 -80.04
CA VAL A 448 -29.27 -2.51 -80.46
C VAL A 448 -29.88 -2.35 -81.86
N ASP A 449 -29.81 -3.40 -82.66
CA ASP A 449 -30.49 -3.55 -83.95
C ASP A 449 -31.74 -4.42 -83.79
N VAL A 450 -32.87 -4.00 -84.36
CA VAL A 450 -34.13 -4.76 -84.43
C VAL A 450 -34.70 -4.73 -85.84
N LEU A 451 -35.35 -5.82 -86.28
CA LEU A 451 -36.13 -5.84 -87.52
C LEU A 451 -37.49 -5.17 -87.28
N GLU A 452 -38.04 -4.47 -88.27
CA GLU A 452 -39.35 -3.82 -88.09
C GLU A 452 -40.52 -4.82 -87.94
N ASN A 453 -40.37 -6.02 -88.49
CA ASN A 453 -41.34 -7.11 -88.40
C ASN A 453 -41.41 -7.80 -87.01
N MET A 454 -40.62 -7.30 -86.04
CA MET A 454 -40.62 -7.74 -84.64
C MET A 454 -42.03 -7.65 -84.03
N ARG A 455 -42.39 -8.64 -83.23
CA ARG A 455 -43.75 -8.77 -82.69
C ARG A 455 -43.91 -7.96 -81.40
N ILE A 456 -45.11 -7.41 -81.23
CA ILE A 456 -45.51 -6.79 -79.96
C ILE A 456 -45.41 -7.85 -78.84
N GLY A 457 -44.70 -7.51 -77.77
CA GLY A 457 -44.35 -8.40 -76.66
C GLY A 457 -42.95 -9.03 -76.73
N GLU A 458 -42.22 -8.92 -77.85
CA GLU A 458 -40.85 -9.44 -77.94
C GLU A 458 -39.83 -8.55 -77.21
N LEU A 459 -38.79 -9.18 -76.68
CA LEU A 459 -37.70 -8.54 -75.93
C LEU A 459 -36.74 -7.82 -76.89
N VAL A 460 -36.65 -6.50 -76.76
CA VAL A 460 -35.78 -5.61 -77.54
C VAL A 460 -34.38 -5.58 -76.95
N ALA A 461 -34.29 -5.35 -75.64
CA ALA A 461 -33.03 -5.19 -74.92
C ALA A 461 -33.24 -5.51 -73.44
N SER A 462 -32.15 -5.68 -72.68
CA SER A 462 -32.20 -5.58 -71.22
C SER A 462 -31.00 -4.75 -70.77
N VAL A 463 -31.25 -3.78 -69.88
CA VAL A 463 -30.20 -3.06 -69.16
C VAL A 463 -30.02 -3.66 -67.77
N THR A 464 -28.86 -3.41 -67.19
CA THR A 464 -28.55 -3.72 -65.79
C THR A 464 -27.65 -2.60 -65.27
N ALA A 465 -28.04 -2.02 -64.15
CA ALA A 465 -27.22 -1.16 -63.31
C ALA A 465 -26.90 -1.88 -62.00
N THR A 466 -25.87 -1.41 -61.31
CA THR A 466 -25.43 -1.89 -59.99
C THR A 466 -25.22 -0.70 -59.08
N ASP A 467 -25.70 -0.78 -57.85
CA ASP A 467 -25.30 0.13 -56.79
C ASP A 467 -24.28 -0.53 -55.87
N SER A 468 -23.62 0.30 -55.06
CA SER A 468 -22.63 -0.14 -54.06
C SER A 468 -23.21 -0.22 -52.65
N ASP A 469 -24.22 0.60 -52.35
CA ASP A 469 -24.92 0.67 -51.05
C ASP A 469 -25.66 -0.66 -50.72
N SER A 470 -26.48 -0.69 -49.66
CA SER A 470 -27.21 -1.91 -49.26
C SER A 470 -28.72 -1.71 -49.04
N GLY A 471 -29.44 -2.83 -48.83
CA GLY A 471 -30.88 -2.80 -48.54
C GLY A 471 -31.72 -2.05 -49.58
N SER A 472 -32.40 -0.98 -49.15
CA SER A 472 -33.20 -0.10 -50.01
C SER A 472 -32.35 0.85 -50.87
N ASN A 473 -31.15 1.17 -50.42
CA ASN A 473 -30.24 2.11 -51.09
C ASN A 473 -29.68 1.50 -52.39
N ALA A 474 -29.55 0.16 -52.44
CA ALA A 474 -29.23 -0.59 -53.66
C ALA A 474 -30.45 -1.24 -54.38
N ASP A 475 -31.69 -0.98 -53.96
CA ASP A 475 -32.89 -1.54 -54.61
C ASP A 475 -33.30 -0.74 -55.85
N ILE A 476 -32.71 -1.11 -57.00
CA ILE A 476 -32.81 -0.36 -58.26
C ILE A 476 -34.14 -0.61 -58.99
N THR A 477 -34.85 0.49 -59.27
CA THR A 477 -35.99 0.55 -60.17
C THR A 477 -35.60 1.15 -61.53
N TYR A 478 -36.11 0.56 -62.62
CA TYR A 478 -35.82 0.99 -64.00
C TYR A 478 -37.02 1.70 -64.65
N SER A 479 -36.76 2.80 -65.36
CA SER A 479 -37.80 3.59 -66.06
C SER A 479 -37.28 4.18 -67.38
N ILE A 480 -38.17 4.44 -68.34
CA ILE A 480 -37.85 5.21 -69.56
C ILE A 480 -38.38 6.63 -69.36
N VAL A 481 -37.49 7.59 -69.14
CA VAL A 481 -37.85 8.96 -68.70
C VAL A 481 -38.07 9.92 -69.88
N ALA A 482 -37.42 9.67 -71.02
CA ALA A 482 -37.53 10.53 -72.20
C ALA A 482 -37.48 9.76 -73.53
N ASN A 483 -37.92 10.42 -74.60
CA ASN A 483 -37.81 10.02 -76.01
C ASN A 483 -38.51 8.70 -76.41
N ASN A 484 -39.43 8.19 -75.57
CA ASN A 484 -40.27 7.04 -75.89
C ASN A 484 -41.45 7.46 -76.78
N ASN A 485 -41.18 7.73 -78.07
CA ASN A 485 -42.17 8.21 -79.04
C ASN A 485 -43.45 7.35 -78.98
N HIS A 486 -44.58 8.01 -78.70
CA HIS A 486 -45.92 7.41 -78.52
C HIS A 486 -46.04 6.24 -77.51
N GLY A 487 -45.00 5.94 -76.72
CA GLY A 487 -44.94 4.73 -75.90
C GLY A 487 -44.74 3.45 -76.73
N THR A 488 -43.90 3.49 -77.78
CA THR A 488 -43.57 2.30 -78.60
C THR A 488 -42.87 1.19 -77.80
N PHE A 489 -42.17 1.52 -76.71
CA PHE A 489 -41.48 0.56 -75.85
C PHE A 489 -41.98 0.62 -74.40
N SER A 490 -41.89 -0.49 -73.67
CA SER A 490 -42.03 -0.54 -72.21
C SER A 490 -40.78 -1.12 -71.57
N ILE A 491 -40.56 -0.82 -70.29
CA ILE A 491 -39.49 -1.42 -69.48
C ILE A 491 -40.10 -2.10 -68.25
N SER A 492 -39.56 -3.25 -67.87
CA SER A 492 -39.83 -3.95 -66.62
C SER A 492 -39.10 -3.24 -65.48
N PRO A 493 -39.80 -2.67 -64.48
CA PRO A 493 -39.15 -1.86 -63.44
C PRO A 493 -38.18 -2.62 -62.55
N SER A 494 -38.32 -3.95 -62.42
CA SER A 494 -37.47 -4.78 -61.55
C SER A 494 -36.41 -5.60 -62.30
N THR A 495 -36.47 -5.69 -63.64
CA THR A 495 -35.51 -6.51 -64.42
C THR A 495 -34.75 -5.75 -65.50
N GLY A 496 -35.06 -4.46 -65.71
CA GLY A 496 -34.43 -3.64 -66.76
C GLY A 496 -34.73 -4.11 -68.19
N SER A 497 -35.64 -5.06 -68.36
CA SER A 497 -35.97 -5.71 -69.64
C SER A 497 -36.97 -4.89 -70.43
N ILE A 498 -36.68 -4.65 -71.71
CA ILE A 498 -37.37 -3.69 -72.57
C ILE A 498 -38.12 -4.43 -73.68
N PHE A 499 -39.42 -4.18 -73.79
CA PHE A 499 -40.31 -4.91 -74.69
C PHE A 499 -40.95 -3.97 -75.72
N LEU A 500 -41.26 -4.53 -76.89
CA LEU A 500 -41.96 -3.80 -77.95
C LEU A 500 -43.48 -3.75 -77.68
N VAL A 501 -44.07 -2.55 -77.65
CA VAL A 501 -45.49 -2.32 -77.32
C VAL A 501 -46.31 -1.91 -78.55
N ARG A 502 -45.69 -1.25 -79.52
CA ARG A 502 -46.29 -0.90 -80.82
C ARG A 502 -45.47 -1.54 -81.95
N LYS A 503 -46.08 -1.74 -83.12
CA LYS A 503 -45.30 -2.11 -84.31
C LYS A 503 -44.23 -1.06 -84.61
N LEU A 504 -43.11 -1.52 -85.15
CA LEU A 504 -42.13 -0.67 -85.81
C LEU A 504 -42.53 -0.48 -87.29
N ASP A 505 -41.92 0.52 -87.90
CA ASP A 505 -42.14 0.99 -89.27
C ASP A 505 -40.88 1.78 -89.64
N TYR A 506 -40.08 1.25 -90.57
CA TYR A 506 -38.77 1.77 -90.94
C TYR A 506 -38.88 3.06 -91.77
N GLU A 507 -39.82 3.12 -92.72
CA GLU A 507 -40.15 4.30 -93.52
C GLU A 507 -40.56 5.50 -92.65
N THR A 508 -41.32 5.27 -91.57
CA THR A 508 -41.75 6.30 -90.63
C THR A 508 -40.67 6.65 -89.62
N GLN A 509 -40.03 5.67 -88.97
CA GLN A 509 -38.99 5.93 -87.96
C GLN A 509 -37.95 4.79 -87.83
N SER A 510 -36.85 4.93 -88.57
CA SER A 510 -35.70 4.00 -88.55
C SER A 510 -34.80 4.07 -87.29
N LEU A 511 -34.99 5.06 -86.40
CA LEU A 511 -34.10 5.29 -85.25
C LEU A 511 -34.85 5.78 -84.00
N TYR A 512 -34.66 5.11 -82.87
CA TYR A 512 -35.14 5.55 -81.55
C TYR A 512 -33.95 5.78 -80.60
N LYS A 513 -34.07 6.76 -79.69
CA LYS A 513 -33.01 7.14 -78.73
C LYS A 513 -33.59 7.31 -77.33
N LEU A 514 -33.95 6.19 -76.71
CA LEU A 514 -34.56 6.16 -75.38
C LEU A 514 -33.55 6.62 -74.32
N ASN A 515 -34.00 7.36 -73.30
CA ASN A 515 -33.20 7.61 -72.10
C ASN A 515 -33.74 6.75 -70.95
N ILE A 516 -33.00 5.71 -70.58
CA ILE A 516 -33.38 4.77 -69.52
C ILE A 516 -32.71 5.23 -68.24
N THR A 517 -33.46 5.31 -67.14
CA THR A 517 -32.96 5.71 -65.82
C THR A 517 -33.07 4.55 -64.85
N ALA A 518 -31.96 4.24 -64.18
CA ALA A 518 -31.92 3.41 -62.98
C ALA A 518 -31.98 4.34 -61.77
N LYS A 519 -32.86 4.05 -60.82
CA LYS A 519 -33.11 4.87 -59.64
C LYS A 519 -33.32 3.97 -58.43
N ASP A 520 -32.56 4.18 -57.37
CA ASP A 520 -32.71 3.48 -56.10
C ASP A 520 -33.98 3.88 -55.32
N ASN A 521 -34.24 3.13 -54.26
CA ASN A 521 -35.29 3.37 -53.28
C ASN A 521 -34.75 3.95 -51.95
N GLY A 522 -33.55 4.52 -51.95
CA GLY A 522 -32.95 5.20 -50.80
C GLY A 522 -33.60 6.55 -50.49
N MET A 523 -33.09 7.24 -49.45
CA MET A 523 -33.61 8.56 -49.02
C MET A 523 -32.47 9.52 -48.63
N PRO A 524 -32.21 10.60 -49.39
CA PRO A 524 -32.85 10.98 -50.65
C PRO A 524 -32.49 9.98 -51.77
N PRO A 525 -33.43 9.59 -52.63
CA PRO A 525 -33.14 8.61 -53.68
C PRO A 525 -32.31 9.24 -54.81
N ARG A 526 -31.41 8.44 -55.38
CA ARG A 526 -30.44 8.85 -56.40
C ARG A 526 -30.72 8.10 -57.70
N SER A 527 -29.95 8.40 -58.76
CA SER A 527 -30.22 7.85 -60.09
C SER A 527 -29.11 8.16 -61.09
N SER A 528 -28.94 7.29 -62.08
CA SER A 528 -28.25 7.62 -63.34
C SER A 528 -29.09 7.24 -64.56
N SER A 529 -28.73 7.76 -65.73
CA SER A 529 -29.37 7.42 -67.00
C SER A 529 -28.38 6.94 -68.05
N ILE A 530 -28.80 5.95 -68.84
CA ILE A 530 -28.08 5.46 -70.03
C ILE A 530 -28.94 5.70 -71.29
N PRO A 531 -28.36 6.27 -72.37
CA PRO A 531 -29.01 6.34 -73.66
C PRO A 531 -28.98 4.95 -74.34
N LEU A 532 -30.16 4.45 -74.72
CA LEU A 532 -30.33 3.28 -75.58
C LEU A 532 -30.72 3.74 -77.00
N VAL A 533 -29.83 3.49 -77.95
CA VAL A 533 -30.05 3.71 -79.38
C VAL A 533 -30.57 2.41 -80.00
N ILE A 534 -31.77 2.47 -80.57
CA ILE A 534 -32.41 1.34 -81.26
C ILE A 534 -32.45 1.67 -82.75
N HIS A 535 -31.71 0.91 -83.55
CA HIS A 535 -31.77 0.96 -84.99
C HIS A 535 -32.83 -0.03 -85.49
N VAL A 536 -33.84 0.49 -86.18
CA VAL A 536 -34.78 -0.37 -86.91
C VAL A 536 -34.15 -0.74 -88.25
N ARG A 537 -34.35 -1.98 -88.67
CA ARG A 537 -33.89 -2.54 -89.94
C ARG A 537 -35.09 -2.92 -90.81
N ASP A 538 -35.09 -2.36 -92.00
CA ASP A 538 -35.93 -2.65 -93.17
C ASP A 538 -36.20 -4.16 -93.34
N PHE A 539 -37.47 -4.49 -93.57
CA PHE A 539 -37.97 -5.81 -93.93
C PHE A 539 -39.00 -5.72 -95.10
N ASN A 540 -38.67 -5.03 -96.20
CA ASN A 540 -39.32 -5.12 -97.53
C ASN A 540 -40.77 -5.68 -97.55
N ASP A 541 -41.70 -4.95 -96.94
CA ASP A 541 -43.13 -5.24 -96.94
C ASP A 541 -43.92 -4.30 -97.86
N ASN A 542 -43.34 -3.15 -98.19
CA ASN A 542 -43.79 -2.15 -99.15
C ASN A 542 -43.51 -2.59 -100.61
N PRO A 543 -44.53 -3.00 -101.40
CA PRO A 543 -44.34 -3.40 -102.80
C PRO A 543 -44.01 -2.19 -103.69
N PRO A 544 -43.17 -2.35 -104.74
CA PRO A 544 -42.74 -1.23 -105.58
C PRO A 544 -43.90 -0.60 -106.35
N VAL A 545 -44.21 0.67 -106.04
CA VAL A 545 -45.27 1.44 -106.70
C VAL A 545 -44.76 2.03 -108.01
N PHE A 546 -45.12 1.41 -109.13
CA PHE A 546 -44.89 1.97 -110.46
C PHE A 546 -45.83 3.17 -110.72
N THR A 547 -45.29 4.38 -110.73
CA THR A 547 -46.05 5.59 -111.09
C THR A 547 -46.46 5.55 -112.57
N PRO A 548 -47.75 5.61 -112.93
CA PRO A 548 -48.18 5.53 -114.31
C PRO A 548 -47.83 6.81 -115.08
N VAL A 549 -46.98 6.68 -116.10
CA VAL A 549 -46.67 7.77 -117.03
C VAL A 549 -47.92 8.09 -117.83
N THR A 550 -48.50 9.28 -117.62
CA THR A 550 -49.74 9.70 -118.30
C THR A 550 -49.47 10.00 -119.78
N LEU A 551 -49.78 9.03 -120.64
CA LEU A 551 -49.87 9.23 -122.09
C LEU A 551 -50.91 10.32 -122.41
N GLY A 552 -50.49 11.34 -123.16
CA GLY A 552 -51.35 12.43 -123.60
C GLY A 552 -52.48 11.96 -124.53
N GLN A 553 -53.63 12.63 -124.46
CA GLN A 553 -54.81 12.26 -125.25
C GLN A 553 -54.60 12.43 -126.77
N CYS A 554 -54.97 11.40 -127.53
CA CYS A 554 -55.55 11.58 -128.86
C CYS A 554 -57.03 11.18 -128.81
N ARG A 555 -57.93 12.15 -128.93
CA ARG A 555 -59.37 11.92 -129.13
C ARG A 555 -59.62 11.41 -130.54
N TRP A 556 -60.66 10.57 -130.72
CA TRP A 556 -61.84 10.87 -131.53
C TRP A 556 -62.99 9.94 -131.10
N CYS A 557 -64.23 10.42 -131.12
CA CYS A 557 -65.36 9.76 -130.45
C CYS A 557 -66.18 8.83 -131.36
N VAL A 558 -66.84 7.85 -130.74
CA VAL A 558 -67.91 7.04 -131.37
C VAL A 558 -69.26 7.74 -131.20
N LEU A 559 -70.00 7.87 -132.30
CA LEU A 559 -71.44 8.16 -132.40
C LEU A 559 -71.96 7.44 -133.67
N CYS A 560 -73.15 6.81 -133.72
CA CYS A 560 -74.19 6.65 -132.70
C CYS A 560 -75.09 5.42 -132.99
N SER A 561 -75.76 4.90 -131.95
CA SER A 561 -77.09 4.23 -131.94
C SER A 561 -77.44 3.05 -132.89
N GLY A 562 -77.99 1.95 -132.34
CA GLY A 562 -78.79 0.99 -133.14
C GLY A 562 -79.25 -0.33 -132.50
N CYS A 563 -80.46 -0.35 -131.94
CA CYS A 563 -81.43 -1.48 -131.88
C CYS A 563 -81.20 -2.80 -131.08
N LEU A 564 -82.37 -3.35 -130.74
CA LEU A 564 -82.79 -4.62 -130.11
C LEU A 564 -81.92 -5.90 -130.26
N GLY A 565 -82.00 -6.79 -129.26
CA GLY A 565 -81.63 -8.22 -129.36
C GLY A 565 -81.96 -9.00 -128.08
N GLU A 566 -82.45 -10.25 -128.21
CA GLU A 566 -82.95 -11.09 -127.12
C GLU A 566 -82.18 -12.44 -127.02
N LEU A 567 -82.19 -13.04 -125.81
CA LEU A 567 -82.17 -14.50 -125.52
C LEU A 567 -80.90 -15.40 -125.70
N ILE A 568 -80.71 -16.25 -124.66
CA ILE A 568 -80.31 -17.69 -124.68
C ILE A 568 -78.81 -18.13 -124.60
N ALA A 569 -78.63 -19.31 -123.96
CA ALA A 569 -77.45 -20.17 -123.73
C ALA A 569 -76.42 -19.70 -122.67
N SER A 570 -76.01 -20.43 -121.61
CA SER A 570 -75.82 -21.88 -121.29
C SER A 570 -74.60 -22.53 -121.97
N ALA A 571 -73.83 -23.46 -121.39
CA ALA A 571 -73.58 -23.99 -120.02
C ALA A 571 -72.42 -25.05 -120.14
N PHE A 572 -72.07 -25.77 -119.06
CA PHE A 572 -71.00 -26.81 -118.97
C PHE A 572 -69.54 -26.26 -119.07
N GLN A 573 -68.48 -26.90 -118.56
CA GLN A 573 -68.23 -28.22 -117.92
C GLN A 573 -67.10 -28.03 -116.86
N GLN A 574 -67.08 -28.61 -115.63
CA GLN A 574 -66.73 -29.99 -115.22
C GLN A 574 -65.45 -30.58 -115.86
N HIS A 575 -64.53 -31.31 -115.19
CA HIS A 575 -64.24 -31.61 -113.76
C HIS A 575 -62.84 -32.31 -113.67
N ILE A 576 -62.52 -33.11 -112.62
CA ILE A 576 -61.35 -34.04 -112.48
C ILE A 576 -59.96 -33.33 -112.22
N CYS A 577 -58.97 -33.71 -111.38
CA CYS A 577 -58.58 -34.87 -110.51
C CYS A 577 -57.49 -35.84 -111.09
N THR A 578 -56.49 -36.42 -110.39
CA THR A 578 -55.92 -36.30 -109.01
C THR A 578 -54.55 -37.03 -108.90
N ALA A 579 -53.76 -36.72 -107.85
CA ALA A 579 -52.63 -37.51 -107.25
C ALA A 579 -51.23 -37.56 -107.95
N GLY A 580 -50.17 -37.73 -107.13
CA GLY A 580 -48.77 -37.95 -107.57
C GLY A 580 -47.69 -37.75 -106.47
N LEU A 581 -46.91 -38.79 -106.17
CA LEU A 581 -45.78 -38.90 -105.19
C LEU A 581 -44.63 -39.69 -105.88
N PRO A 582 -43.39 -39.89 -105.34
CA PRO A 582 -42.60 -39.24 -104.27
C PRO A 582 -41.04 -39.13 -104.54
N ARG A 583 -40.24 -38.84 -103.49
CA ARG A 583 -38.82 -39.27 -103.17
C ARG A 583 -37.55 -38.49 -103.62
N HIS A 584 -36.83 -38.02 -102.58
CA HIS A 584 -35.40 -38.13 -102.22
C HIS A 584 -34.20 -37.80 -103.16
N MET A 585 -33.28 -37.02 -102.58
CA MET A 585 -31.78 -37.10 -102.57
C MET A 585 -30.99 -37.50 -103.83
N TRP A 586 -29.98 -36.68 -104.17
CA TRP A 586 -28.59 -37.14 -104.46
C TRP A 586 -27.56 -36.04 -104.11
N ARG A 587 -26.27 -36.28 -104.39
CA ARG A 587 -25.08 -35.63 -103.77
C ARG A 587 -23.91 -35.57 -104.78
N PHE A 588 -22.90 -34.74 -104.49
CA PHE A 588 -21.56 -34.61 -105.14
C PHE A 588 -21.38 -33.70 -106.39
N VAL A 589 -20.60 -32.63 -106.16
CA VAL A 589 -19.32 -32.24 -106.81
C VAL A 589 -19.21 -32.19 -108.35
N TRP A 590 -18.69 -31.04 -108.82
CA TRP A 590 -17.69 -31.00 -109.91
C TRP A 590 -16.60 -29.97 -109.58
N GLU A 591 -15.41 -30.11 -110.19
CA GLU A 591 -14.16 -29.43 -109.82
C GLU A 591 -13.27 -29.31 -111.07
N GLN A 592 -12.56 -28.17 -111.28
CA GLN A 592 -11.11 -28.10 -111.59
C GLN A 592 -10.58 -26.69 -111.96
N GLU A 593 -9.25 -26.56 -111.89
CA GLU A 593 -8.44 -25.34 -112.14
C GLU A 593 -8.11 -25.09 -113.62
N VAL A 594 -7.66 -23.87 -113.95
CA VAL A 594 -6.44 -23.65 -114.75
C VAL A 594 -5.68 -22.44 -114.17
N ARG A 595 -4.34 -22.46 -114.16
CA ARG A 595 -3.47 -21.35 -113.72
C ARG A 595 -2.70 -20.69 -114.87
N GLY A 596 -2.61 -19.36 -114.81
CA GLY A 596 -1.31 -18.64 -114.83
C GLY A 596 -0.64 -18.30 -116.18
N CYS A 597 -0.17 -17.05 -116.26
CA CYS A 597 1.15 -16.67 -116.80
C CYS A 597 1.50 -15.23 -116.35
N ALA A 598 2.76 -14.81 -116.45
CA ALA A 598 3.25 -13.50 -115.99
C ALA A 598 4.35 -12.96 -116.92
N VAL A 599 4.70 -11.66 -116.84
CA VAL A 599 6.07 -11.12 -117.03
C VAL A 599 6.19 -9.64 -116.59
N SER A 600 7.42 -9.27 -116.21
CA SER A 600 7.94 -8.10 -115.48
C SER A 600 7.96 -6.71 -116.20
N CYS A 601 8.51 -5.71 -115.47
CA CYS A 601 9.12 -4.41 -115.86
C CYS A 601 8.25 -3.14 -115.78
N ALA A 602 8.73 -1.97 -115.30
CA ALA A 602 9.96 -1.63 -114.53
C ALA A 602 9.84 -0.24 -113.81
N LEU A 603 10.82 0.08 -112.94
CA LEU A 603 10.99 1.32 -112.13
C LEU A 603 11.71 2.46 -112.92
N PRO A 604 11.67 3.78 -112.52
CA PRO A 604 12.50 4.31 -111.40
C PRO A 604 12.03 5.57 -110.59
N SER A 605 12.79 5.84 -109.53
CA SER A 605 12.79 6.91 -108.48
C SER A 605 12.60 8.40 -108.88
N SER A 606 12.12 9.33 -108.01
CA SER A 606 12.91 9.91 -106.89
C SER A 606 12.21 11.05 -106.06
N CYS A 607 12.65 11.20 -104.79
CA CYS A 607 12.79 12.39 -103.91
C CYS A 607 11.75 13.56 -103.77
N SER A 608 11.09 13.59 -102.59
CA SER A 608 10.97 14.69 -101.58
C SER A 608 10.64 16.17 -101.89
N GLU A 609 9.68 16.76 -101.15
CA GLU A 609 9.81 18.07 -100.44
C GLU A 609 8.70 18.33 -99.38
N CYS A 610 8.81 19.42 -98.59
CA CYS A 610 7.87 19.87 -97.52
C CYS A 610 7.89 21.40 -97.37
N PRO A 611 6.87 22.05 -96.75
CA PRO A 611 7.18 22.94 -95.60
C PRO A 611 6.10 23.07 -94.50
N GLN A 612 6.47 23.69 -93.36
CA GLN A 612 5.59 24.16 -92.26
C GLN A 612 5.50 25.70 -92.20
N PRO A 613 4.70 26.30 -91.27
CA PRO A 613 5.29 27.00 -90.09
C PRO A 613 4.33 27.12 -88.84
N PRO A 614 4.63 27.86 -87.73
CA PRO A 614 5.89 28.10 -86.98
C PRO A 614 5.81 28.06 -85.40
N TYR A 615 6.96 27.77 -84.74
CA TYR A 615 7.57 28.31 -83.46
C TYR A 615 6.72 28.83 -82.26
N GLN A 616 7.10 28.63 -80.98
CA GLN A 616 8.38 28.92 -80.24
C GLN A 616 8.65 27.89 -79.09
N ARG A 617 9.89 27.41 -78.78
CA ARG A 617 10.98 27.97 -77.89
C ARG A 617 10.52 28.39 -76.48
N LEU A 618 11.17 28.10 -75.33
CA LEU A 618 12.44 27.42 -74.88
C LEU A 618 12.27 27.06 -73.35
N GLN A 619 13.15 26.47 -72.51
CA GLN A 619 14.57 26.03 -72.47
C GLN A 619 14.79 24.91 -71.41
N ILE A 620 16.01 24.31 -71.29
CA ILE A 620 16.47 23.41 -70.19
C ILE A 620 17.97 23.71 -69.89
N PRO A 621 18.47 23.53 -68.65
CA PRO A 621 19.72 22.74 -68.43
C PRO A 621 19.75 21.97 -67.07
N PRO A 622 20.78 21.14 -66.78
CA PRO A 622 21.42 20.09 -67.59
C PRO A 622 21.50 18.73 -66.84
N ILE A 623 22.38 17.81 -67.27
CA ILE A 623 22.53 16.42 -66.78
C ILE A 623 23.99 16.10 -66.43
N GLU A 624 24.21 15.26 -65.41
CA GLU A 624 25.37 14.36 -65.25
C GLU A 624 24.78 12.95 -64.95
N THR A 625 25.05 11.85 -65.67
CA THR A 625 26.29 11.07 -65.91
C THR A 625 26.91 10.48 -64.63
N SER A 626 27.23 9.18 -64.51
CA SER A 626 27.24 8.06 -65.48
C SER A 626 27.27 6.68 -64.77
N ASP A 627 26.92 5.61 -65.51
CA ASP A 627 27.39 4.20 -65.47
C ASP A 627 27.94 3.60 -64.13
N SER A 628 27.57 2.38 -63.70
CA SER A 628 27.71 1.13 -64.49
C SER A 628 27.09 -0.13 -63.80
N PHE A 629 27.07 -1.25 -64.54
CA PHE A 629 27.01 -2.69 -64.19
C PHE A 629 27.31 -3.13 -62.73
N THR A 630 26.84 -4.27 -62.21
CA THR A 630 26.64 -5.59 -62.87
C THR A 630 25.58 -6.48 -62.15
N ASP A 631 25.23 -7.62 -62.75
CA ASP A 631 24.34 -8.67 -62.23
C ASP A 631 24.75 -9.30 -60.89
N CYS A 632 23.75 -9.66 -60.06
CA CYS A 632 23.64 -10.96 -59.37
C CYS A 632 22.20 -11.19 -58.88
#